data_AF-A0A7K2D8P7-F1
#
_entry.id   AF-A0A7K2D8P7-F1
#
_cell.length_a   1.000
_cell.length_b   1.000
_cell.length_c   1.000
_cell.angle_alpha   90.00
_cell.angle_beta   90.00
_cell.angle_gamma   90.00
#
_symmetry.space_group_name_H-M   'P 1'
#
loop_
_entity.id
_entity.type
_entity.pdbx_description
1 polymer ?
#
loop_
_entity_poly.entity_id
_entity_poly.type
_entity_poly.pdbx_seq_one_letter_code
_entity_poly.pdbx_strand_id
1 'polypeptide(L)'
;VTDILAMIRPDRDGAPVPDGDVGGEAGGGLAAARRRRDGPDLGELPDAELDRLIRTLDEEMREAAAELRFEYAARLRDEIKDLRRELAEIRG
;
A
#
# COMPACT_ATOMS: atom_id res chain seq x y z
N VAL A 1 22.37 20.89 8.27
CA VAL A 1 21.08 20.44 8.85
C VAL A 1 21.11 18.93 8.82
N THR A 2 21.07 18.28 9.97
CA THR A 2 21.23 16.83 10.11
C THR A 2 19.94 16.12 9.71
N ASP A 3 20.07 15.15 8.81
CA ASP A 3 19.00 14.41 8.15
C ASP A 3 18.56 13.22 9.02
N ILE A 4 17.48 13.43 9.77
CA ILE A 4 16.94 12.46 10.75
C ILE A 4 16.20 11.32 10.03
N LEU A 5 15.83 11.52 8.77
CA LEU A 5 15.09 10.54 7.96
C LEU A 5 15.99 9.43 7.39
N ALA A 6 17.31 9.60 7.46
CA ALA A 6 18.28 8.60 7.01
C ALA A 6 18.48 7.43 8.00
N MET A 7 18.07 7.56 9.27
CA MET A 7 18.31 6.54 10.30
C MET A 7 17.25 5.44 10.40
N ILE A 8 16.07 5.63 9.80
CA ILE A 8 14.91 4.72 10.00
C ILE A 8 14.66 3.81 8.79
N ARG A 9 15.25 4.09 7.62
CA ARG A 9 15.05 3.23 6.45
C ARG A 9 16.16 2.17 6.38
N PRO A 10 15.86 0.88 6.63
CA PRO A 10 16.79 -0.18 6.28
C PRO A 10 16.92 -0.20 4.75
N ASP A 11 18.17 -0.08 4.29
CA ASP A 11 18.61 -0.38 2.93
C ASP A 11 18.02 -1.73 2.50
N ARG A 12 17.12 -1.70 1.51
CA ARG A 12 16.77 -2.88 0.74
C ARG A 12 16.82 -2.50 -0.73
N ASP A 13 18.03 -2.64 -1.24
CA ASP A 13 18.35 -3.40 -2.44
C ASP A 13 17.13 -3.86 -3.25
N GLY A 14 17.10 -3.40 -4.50
CA GLY A 14 16.12 -3.81 -5.50
C GLY A 14 16.07 -5.32 -5.66
N ALA A 15 14.88 -5.82 -5.96
CA ALA A 15 14.67 -7.23 -6.27
C ALA A 15 14.09 -7.37 -7.70
N PRO A 16 14.49 -8.44 -8.41
CA PRO A 16 14.38 -8.57 -9.85
C PRO A 16 12.96 -8.95 -10.30
N VAL A 17 12.61 -8.54 -11.52
CA VAL A 17 11.38 -8.96 -12.21
C VAL A 17 11.51 -10.42 -12.67
N PRO A 18 10.59 -11.33 -12.29
CA PRO A 18 10.55 -12.66 -12.85
C PRO A 18 9.70 -12.69 -14.13
N ASP A 19 10.34 -13.09 -15.22
CA ASP A 19 9.77 -13.47 -16.51
C ASP A 19 9.39 -14.96 -16.48
N GLY A 20 8.29 -15.37 -17.13
CA GLY A 20 8.06 -16.75 -17.54
C GLY A 20 6.83 -17.48 -16.97
N ASP A 21 5.97 -17.91 -17.90
CA ASP A 21 4.76 -18.72 -17.75
C ASP A 21 4.93 -20.07 -17.06
N VAL A 22 3.94 -20.47 -16.25
CA VAL A 22 3.51 -21.88 -16.11
C VAL A 22 2.07 -21.94 -15.61
N GLY A 23 1.21 -22.59 -16.40
CA GLY A 23 -0.16 -22.94 -16.00
C GLY A 23 -0.19 -24.11 -15.01
N GLY A 24 -1.31 -24.25 -14.30
CA GLY A 24 -1.61 -25.44 -13.50
C GLY A 24 -2.27 -25.14 -12.16
N GLU A 25 -3.60 -25.22 -12.14
CA GLU A 25 -4.38 -25.92 -11.11
C GLU A 25 -4.04 -25.66 -9.62
N ALA A 26 -4.86 -24.83 -8.95
CA ALA A 26 -5.49 -25.12 -7.66
C ALA A 26 -6.04 -23.83 -7.03
N GLY A 27 -7.35 -23.74 -6.89
CA GLY A 27 -8.00 -22.76 -6.03
C GLY A 27 -7.53 -22.93 -4.58
N GLY A 28 -7.01 -21.86 -3.97
CA GLY A 28 -6.63 -21.89 -2.56
C GLY A 28 -5.60 -20.84 -2.11
N GLY A 29 -4.96 -20.09 -3.02
CA GLY A 29 -3.88 -19.15 -2.65
C GLY A 29 -4.31 -17.72 -2.24
N LEU A 30 -5.50 -17.28 -2.63
CA LEU A 30 -5.92 -15.87 -2.46
C LEU A 30 -6.26 -15.49 -1.00
N ALA A 31 -6.67 -16.47 -0.18
CA ALA A 31 -7.00 -16.24 1.22
C ALA A 31 -5.76 -16.13 2.11
N ALA A 32 -4.72 -16.95 1.84
CA ALA A 32 -3.49 -16.96 2.63
C ALA A 32 -2.57 -15.76 2.32
N ALA A 33 -2.58 -15.25 1.10
CA ALA A 33 -1.82 -14.05 0.72
C ALA A 33 -2.40 -12.75 1.33
N ARG A 34 -3.68 -12.76 1.72
CA ARG A 34 -4.35 -11.59 2.33
C ARG A 34 -3.89 -11.36 3.78
N ARG A 35 -3.60 -12.44 4.52
CA ARG A 35 -3.11 -12.41 5.91
C ARG A 35 -1.59 -12.17 6.04
N ARG A 36 -0.91 -11.81 4.95
CA ARG A 36 0.52 -11.44 4.94
C ARG A 36 0.72 -9.96 4.59
N ARG A 37 -0.37 -9.19 4.59
CA ARG A 37 -0.42 -7.73 4.50
C ARG A 37 -0.92 -7.15 5.82
N ASP A 38 -0.42 -7.67 6.94
CA ASP A 38 -0.52 -6.97 8.22
C ASP A 38 0.40 -5.75 8.14
N GLY A 39 -0.10 -4.71 7.47
CA GLY A 39 0.26 -3.33 7.78
C GLY A 39 -0.19 -3.00 9.21
N PRO A 40 0.10 -1.79 9.72
CA PRO A 40 -0.39 -1.36 11.03
C PRO A 40 -1.89 -1.68 11.16
N ASP A 41 -2.35 -2.06 12.35
CA ASP A 41 -3.74 -2.49 12.60
C ASP A 41 -4.73 -1.37 12.21
N LEU A 42 -5.14 -1.35 10.94
CA LEU A 42 -5.93 -0.26 10.35
C LEU A 42 -7.35 -0.24 10.92
N GLY A 43 -7.80 -1.37 11.49
CA GLY A 43 -9.12 -1.53 12.09
C GLY A 43 -9.29 -0.81 13.44
N GLU A 44 -8.19 -0.38 14.08
CA GLU A 44 -8.23 0.35 15.36
C GLU A 44 -8.30 1.87 15.19
N LEU A 45 -8.11 2.39 13.98
CA LEU A 45 -8.12 3.83 13.75
C LEU A 45 -9.55 4.39 13.68
N PRO A 46 -9.82 5.56 14.30
CA PRO A 46 -11.09 6.27 14.12
C PRO A 46 -11.40 6.52 12.64
N ASP A 47 -12.67 6.51 12.26
CA ASP A 47 -13.10 6.73 10.87
C ASP A 47 -12.59 8.06 10.30
N ALA A 48 -12.53 9.10 11.15
CA ALA A 48 -11.98 10.41 10.81
C ALA A 48 -10.46 10.39 10.57
N GLU A 49 -9.73 9.46 11.18
CA GLU A 49 -8.29 9.30 10.99
C GLU A 49 -7.99 8.52 9.70
N LEU A 50 -8.78 7.49 9.38
CA LEU A 50 -8.74 6.82 8.06
C LEU A 50 -9.01 7.82 6.93
N ASP A 51 -10.05 8.64 7.05
CA ASP A 51 -10.39 9.64 6.03
C ASP A 51 -9.23 10.65 5.82
N ARG A 52 -8.54 11.04 6.89
CA ARG A 52 -7.36 11.91 6.79
C ARG A 52 -6.20 11.20 6.12
N LEU A 53 -5.91 9.96 6.50
CA LEU A 53 -4.85 9.16 5.89
C LEU A 53 -5.07 8.97 4.38
N ILE A 54 -6.30 8.63 3.98
CA ILE A 54 -6.68 8.50 2.57
C ILE A 54 -6.38 9.79 1.80
N ARG A 55 -6.71 10.97 2.37
CA ARG A 55 -6.45 12.26 1.72
C ARG A 55 -4.96 12.52 1.56
N THR A 56 -4.16 12.28 2.59
CA THR A 56 -2.71 12.44 2.53
C THR A 56 -2.09 11.55 1.46
N LEU A 57 -2.47 10.27 1.41
CA LEU A 57 -1.96 9.34 0.40
C LEU A 57 -2.42 9.72 -1.02
N ASP A 58 -3.64 10.22 -1.19
CA ASP A 58 -4.14 10.68 -2.50
C ASP A 58 -3.33 11.89 -3.01
N GLU A 59 -2.96 12.81 -2.12
CA GLU A 59 -2.11 13.97 -2.45
C GLU A 59 -0.69 13.53 -2.83
N GLU A 60 -0.08 12.64 -2.04
CA GLU A 60 1.24 12.07 -2.33
C GLU A 60 1.24 11.26 -3.64
N MET A 61 0.19 10.51 -3.92
CA MET A 61 0.02 9.78 -5.18
C MET A 61 0.01 10.72 -6.38
N ARG A 62 -0.68 11.86 -6.27
CA ARG A 62 -0.74 12.88 -7.33
C ARG A 62 0.63 13.54 -7.54
N GLU A 63 1.35 13.84 -6.48
CA GLU A 63 2.72 14.37 -6.55
C GLU A 63 3.67 13.37 -7.22
N ALA A 64 3.63 12.11 -6.80
CA ALA A 64 4.40 11.03 -7.42
C ALA A 64 4.08 10.87 -8.90
N ALA A 65 2.80 10.95 -9.28
CA ALA A 65 2.38 10.88 -10.68
C ALA A 65 2.87 12.10 -11.49
N ALA A 66 2.84 13.31 -10.90
CA ALA A 66 3.37 14.52 -11.53
C ALA A 66 4.88 14.42 -11.77
N GLU A 67 5.60 13.73 -10.89
CA GLU A 67 7.02 13.43 -11.04
C GLU A 67 7.33 12.18 -11.87
N LEU A 68 6.33 11.61 -12.57
CA LEU A 68 6.47 10.40 -13.39
C LEU A 68 6.91 9.14 -12.61
N ARG A 69 6.76 9.15 -11.28
CA ARG A 69 7.02 8.01 -10.38
C ARG A 69 5.82 7.05 -10.37
N PHE A 70 5.48 6.48 -11.53
CA PHE A 70 4.24 5.73 -11.73
C PHE A 70 4.13 4.44 -10.91
N GLU A 71 5.23 3.73 -10.69
CA GLU A 71 5.23 2.54 -9.83
C GLU A 71 4.83 2.91 -8.40
N TYR A 72 5.39 4.01 -7.88
CA TYR A 72 5.06 4.50 -6.55
C TYR A 72 3.60 4.96 -6.46
N ALA A 73 3.14 5.75 -7.44
CA ALA A 73 1.75 6.18 -7.54
C ALA A 73 0.78 4.98 -7.65
N ALA A 74 1.15 3.91 -8.37
CA ALA A 74 0.34 2.71 -8.48
C ALA A 74 0.20 1.97 -7.14
N ARG A 75 1.29 1.87 -6.36
CA ARG A 75 1.24 1.30 -5.01
C ARG A 75 0.34 2.13 -4.09
N LEU A 76 0.50 3.45 -4.10
CA LEU A 76 -0.34 4.37 -3.30
C LEU A 76 -1.82 4.25 -3.67
N ARG A 77 -2.14 4.15 -4.97
CA ARG A 77 -3.52 3.94 -5.45
C ARG A 77 -4.14 2.67 -4.88
N ASP A 78 -3.39 1.57 -4.88
CA ASP A 78 -3.88 0.29 -4.39
C ASP A 78 -4.11 0.32 -2.87
N GLU A 79 -3.23 0.99 -2.12
CA GLU A 79 -3.38 1.23 -0.69
C GLU A 79 -4.58 2.12 -0.34
N ILE A 80 -4.77 3.23 -1.07
CA ILE A 80 -5.96 4.10 -0.95
C ILE A 80 -7.25 3.31 -1.19
N LYS A 81 -7.25 2.40 -2.17
CA LYS A 81 -8.41 1.57 -2.50
C LYS A 81 -8.76 0.61 -1.36
N ASP A 82 -7.75 -0.02 -0.76
CA ASP A 82 -7.94 -0.91 0.38
C ASP A 82 -8.47 -0.14 1.60
N LEU A 83 -7.90 1.03 1.91
CA LEU A 83 -8.38 1.91 2.99
C LEU A 83 -9.83 2.39 2.79
N ARG A 84 -10.22 2.74 1.56
CA ARG A 84 -11.60 3.14 1.25
C ARG A 84 -12.59 1.99 1.47
N ARG A 85 -12.17 0.75 1.18
CA ARG A 85 -13.01 -0.43 1.40
C ARG A 85 -13.22 -0.65 2.90
N GLU A 86 -12.17 -0.52 3.69
CA GLU A 86 -12.24 -0.65 5.15
C GLU A 86 -13.08 0.45 5.81
N LEU A 87 -12.91 1.70 5.39
CA LEU A 87 -13.76 2.80 5.86
C LEU A 87 -15.25 2.56 5.57
N ALA A 88 -15.56 1.93 4.43
CA ALA A 88 -16.93 1.54 4.10
C ALA A 88 -17.43 0.38 4.98
N GLU A 89 -16.56 -0.58 5.33
CA GLU A 89 -16.88 -1.68 6.25
C GLU A 89 -17.10 -1.18 7.70
N ILE A 90 -16.39 -0.13 8.14
CA ILE A 90 -16.57 0.48 9.48
C ILE A 90 -17.86 1.31 9.55
N ARG A 91 -18.24 1.97 8.45
CA ARG A 91 -19.41 2.85 8.38
C ARG A 91 -20.72 2.12 8.10
N GLY A 92 -20.66 0.90 7.54
CA GLY A 92 -21.81 0.06 7.20
C GLY A 92 -22.20 -0.85 8.35
#